data_AF-A0AAE4G988-F1
#
_entry.id   AF-A0AAE4G988-F1
#
_cell.length_a   1.000
_cell.length_b   1.000
_cell.length_c   1.000
_cell.angle_alpha   90.00
_cell.angle_beta   90.00
_cell.angle_gamma   90.00
#
_symmetry.space_group_name_H-M   'P 1'
#
loop_
_entity.id
_entity.type
_entity.pdbx_description
1 polymer ?
#
loop_
_entity_poly.entity_id
_entity_poly.type
_entity_poly.pdbx_seq_one_letter_code
_entity_poly.pdbx_strand_id
1 'polypeptide(L)'
;MGLFCDVKAGDKIIEGTVECLAVLHKDSDHIEVWDTDAECHFGNLPASFTADQINAAMRFYKAGAAAGRKDGAARKQAEIRAVLGIN
;
A
#
# COMPACT_ATOMS: atom_id res chain seq x y z
N MET A 1 -12.20 16.51 -2.40
CA MET A 1 -11.50 15.28 -1.96
C MET A 1 -12.45 14.12 -2.24
N GLY A 2 -12.12 13.27 -3.21
CA GLY A 2 -12.89 12.07 -3.50
C GLY A 2 -12.74 11.09 -2.34
N LEU A 3 -13.79 10.35 -2.00
CA LEU A 3 -13.69 9.32 -0.96
C LEU A 3 -12.63 8.29 -1.38
N PHE A 4 -11.62 8.09 -0.53
CA PHE A 4 -10.54 7.12 -0.73
C PHE A 4 -11.01 5.66 -0.59
N CYS A 5 -12.22 5.44 -0.07
CA CYS A 5 -12.85 4.13 0.10
C CYS A 5 -14.36 4.29 0.03
N ASP A 6 -15.02 3.56 -0.87
CA ASP A 6 -16.46 3.45 -0.95
C ASP A 6 -16.93 2.03 -0.58
N VAL A 7 -17.22 1.85 0.71
CA VAL A 7 -17.73 0.58 1.25
C VAL A 7 -19.05 0.16 0.58
N LYS A 8 -19.87 1.11 0.11
CA LYS A 8 -21.11 0.79 -0.61
C LYS A 8 -20.85 0.30 -2.03
N ALA A 9 -19.80 0.81 -2.67
CA ALA A 9 -19.31 0.29 -3.94
C ALA A 9 -18.67 -1.10 -3.79
N GLY A 10 -18.26 -1.48 -2.57
CA GLY A 10 -17.70 -2.79 -2.25
C GLY A 10 -16.22 -2.75 -1.89
N ASP A 11 -15.66 -1.56 -1.67
CA ASP A 11 -14.29 -1.40 -1.22
C ASP A 11 -14.11 -1.94 0.20
N LYS A 12 -12.91 -2.47 0.46
CA LYS A 12 -12.55 -3.08 1.74
C LYS A 12 -11.33 -2.41 2.31
N ILE A 13 -11.43 -1.99 3.55
CA ILE A 13 -10.27 -1.58 4.35
C ILE A 13 -9.61 -2.87 4.87
N ILE A 14 -8.30 -2.99 4.70
CA ILE A 14 -7.55 -4.09 5.29
C ILE A 14 -7.21 -3.74 6.72
N GLU A 15 -7.80 -4.47 7.65
CA GLU A 15 -7.56 -4.32 9.08
C GLU A 15 -6.19 -4.87 9.49
N GLY A 16 -5.63 -4.36 10.59
CA GLY A 16 -4.33 -4.79 11.12
C GLY A 16 -3.12 -4.12 10.46
N THR A 17 -3.34 -3.14 9.59
CA THR A 17 -2.26 -2.31 9.06
C THR A 17 -1.80 -1.26 10.09
N VAL A 18 -0.51 -0.96 10.08
CA VAL A 18 0.15 -0.11 11.07
C VAL A 18 0.66 1.15 10.39
N GLU A 19 0.17 2.30 10.87
CA GLU A 19 0.55 3.63 10.38
C GLU A 19 0.37 3.82 8.85
N CYS A 20 -0.64 3.15 8.28
CA CYS A 20 -1.13 3.35 6.92
C CYS A 20 -2.59 2.92 6.82
N LEU A 21 -3.28 3.43 5.80
CA LEU A 21 -4.58 2.94 5.37
C LEU A 21 -4.39 2.10 4.12
N ALA A 22 -4.87 0.85 4.15
CA ALA A 22 -4.83 -0.04 3.01
C ALA A 22 -6.25 -0.31 2.52
N VAL A 23 -6.50 -0.03 1.24
CA VAL A 23 -7.82 -0.16 0.62
C VAL A 23 -7.73 -1.10 -0.57
N LEU A 24 -8.57 -2.13 -0.57
CA LEU A 24 -8.83 -2.97 -1.72
C LEU A 24 -10.14 -2.52 -2.36
N HIS A 25 -10.06 -1.87 -3.51
CA HIS A 25 -11.25 -1.51 -4.27
C HIS A 25 -11.95 -2.75 -4.82
N LYS A 26 -13.27 -2.68 -4.97
CA LYS A 26 -14.02 -3.77 -5.59
C LYS A 26 -13.47 -4.07 -6.99
N ASP A 27 -13.27 -5.35 -7.27
CA ASP A 27 -12.75 -5.88 -8.54
C ASP A 27 -11.32 -5.40 -8.92
N SER A 28 -10.59 -4.83 -7.96
CA SER A 28 -9.18 -4.43 -8.15
C SER A 28 -8.21 -5.59 -7.87
N ASP A 29 -7.18 -5.70 -8.70
CA ASP A 29 -6.05 -6.62 -8.51
C ASP A 29 -4.97 -6.07 -7.57
N HIS A 30 -5.17 -4.86 -7.03
CA HIS A 30 -4.23 -4.20 -6.15
C HIS A 30 -4.91 -3.52 -4.95
N ILE A 31 -4.14 -3.45 -3.87
CA ILE A 31 -4.40 -2.69 -2.66
C ILE A 31 -3.69 -1.35 -2.79
N GLU A 32 -4.43 -0.26 -2.65
CA GLU A 32 -3.85 1.06 -2.50
C GLU A 32 -3.43 1.29 -1.07
N VAL A 33 -2.23 1.85 -0.88
CA VAL A 33 -1.68 2.16 0.44
C VAL A 33 -1.50 3.66 0.57
N TRP A 34 -2.16 4.21 1.56
CA TRP A 34 -2.22 5.62 1.88
C TRP A 34 -1.59 5.89 3.25
N ASP A 35 -1.22 7.13 3.51
CA ASP A 35 -0.97 7.56 4.89
C ASP A 35 -2.24 7.51 5.75
N THR A 36 -2.05 7.67 7.06
CA THR A 36 -3.13 7.58 8.04
C THR A 36 -4.19 8.65 7.88
N ASP A 37 -3.81 9.79 7.30
CA ASP A 37 -4.68 10.94 7.08
C ASP A 37 -5.34 10.93 5.68
N ALA A 38 -5.02 9.93 4.85
CA ALA A 38 -5.43 9.80 3.46
C ALA A 38 -5.07 11.02 2.57
N GLU A 39 -3.98 11.71 2.90
CA GLU A 39 -3.45 12.86 2.16
C GLU A 39 -2.34 12.47 1.18
N CYS A 40 -1.62 11.37 1.46
CA CYS A 40 -0.50 10.90 0.66
C CYS A 40 -0.67 9.45 0.23
N HIS A 41 -0.55 9.19 -1.07
CA HIS A 41 -0.50 7.83 -1.62
C HIS A 41 0.94 7.31 -1.61
N PHE A 42 1.19 6.21 -0.91
CA PHE A 42 2.51 5.57 -0.87
C PHE A 42 2.74 4.61 -2.04
N GLY A 43 1.68 4.00 -2.57
CA GLY A 43 1.75 3.12 -3.73
C GLY A 43 0.74 1.99 -3.69
N ASN A 44 0.93 1.03 -4.61
CA ASN A 44 0.03 -0.10 -4.81
C ASN A 44 0.74 -1.43 -4.51
N LEU A 45 0.06 -2.32 -3.80
CA LEU A 45 0.50 -3.68 -3.47
C LEU A 45 -0.44 -4.71 -4.12
N PRO A 46 0.00 -5.96 -4.37
CA PRO A 46 -0.88 -7.02 -4.88
C PRO A 46 -2.06 -7.30 -3.94
N ALA A 47 -3.26 -7.51 -4.49
CA ALA A 47 -4.48 -7.75 -3.70
C ALA A 47 -4.43 -8.99 -2.79
N SER A 48 -3.49 -9.90 -3.02
CA SER A 48 -3.27 -11.09 -2.18
C SER A 48 -2.49 -10.82 -0.90
N PHE A 49 -2.00 -9.60 -0.67
CA PHE A 49 -1.19 -9.29 0.51
C PHE A 49 -2.00 -9.31 1.79
N THR A 50 -1.44 -9.93 2.82
CA THR A 50 -1.94 -9.85 4.19
C THR A 50 -1.52 -8.54 4.85
N ALA A 51 -2.18 -8.17 5.94
CA ALA A 51 -1.81 -7.01 6.75
C ALA A 51 -0.33 -7.02 7.17
N ASP A 52 0.21 -8.18 7.56
CA ASP A 52 1.63 -8.31 7.93
C ASP A 52 2.57 -8.02 6.75
N GLN A 53 2.21 -8.47 5.54
CA GLN A 53 2.99 -8.20 4.33
C GLN A 53 2.92 -6.73 3.92
N ILE A 54 1.76 -6.09 4.09
CA ILE A 54 1.58 -4.65 3.87
C ILE A 54 2.42 -3.85 4.87
N ASN A 55 2.40 -4.23 6.14
CA ASN A 55 3.20 -3.61 7.20
C ASN A 55 4.71 -3.75 6.93
N ALA A 56 5.14 -4.90 6.41
CA ALA A 56 6.52 -5.09 5.98
C ALA A 56 6.88 -4.16 4.82
N ALA A 57 6.01 -4.06 3.79
CA ALA A 57 6.21 -3.15 2.65
C ALA A 57 6.29 -1.67 3.09
N MET A 58 5.45 -1.26 4.04
CA MET A 58 5.41 0.11 4.56
C MET A 58 6.71 0.56 5.21
N ARG A 59 7.44 -0.33 5.89
CA ARG A 59 8.77 -0.01 6.44
C ARG A 59 9.73 0.46 5.33
N PHE A 60 9.63 -0.12 4.13
CA PHE A 60 10.46 0.27 2.99
C PHE A 60 9.99 1.56 2.33
N TYR A 61 8.68 1.75 2.18
CA TYR A 61 8.13 2.99 1.63
C TYR A 61 8.49 4.20 2.50
N LYS A 62 8.32 4.11 3.82
CA LYS A 62 8.72 5.16 4.75
C LYS A 62 10.22 5.43 4.74
N ALA A 63 11.05 4.39 4.71
CA ALA A 63 12.50 4.55 4.57
C ALA A 63 12.90 5.21 3.24
N GLY A 64 12.16 4.95 2.15
CA GLY A 64 12.33 5.63 0.86
C GLY A 64 11.97 7.11 0.93
N ALA A 65 10.80 7.43 1.48
CA ALA A 65 10.31 8.80 1.63
C ALA A 65 11.25 9.65 2.51
N ALA A 66 11.71 9.12 3.65
CA ALA A 66 12.65 9.79 4.54
C ALA A 66 14.02 10.10 3.89
N ALA A 67 14.43 9.27 2.92
CA ALA A 67 15.64 9.50 2.13
C ALA A 67 15.45 10.51 0.98
N GLY A 68 14.32 11.24 0.94
CA GLY A 68 14.02 12.21 -0.11
C GLY A 68 13.63 11.60 -1.45
N ARG A 69 13.42 10.27 -1.51
CA ARG A 69 12.95 9.59 -2.72
C ARG A 69 11.43 9.65 -2.72
N LYS A 70 10.90 10.76 -3.24
CA LYS A 70 9.46 11.02 -3.33
C LYS A 70 8.76 10.09 -4.32
N ASP A 71 9.50 9.58 -5.29
CA ASP A 71 9.00 8.55 -6.19
C ASP A 71 9.47 7.20 -5.64
N GLY A 72 8.54 6.35 -5.23
CA GLY A 72 8.75 4.94 -4.90
C GLY A 72 9.25 4.17 -6.12
N ALA A 73 10.45 4.50 -6.59
CA ALA A 73 11.01 4.08 -7.86
C ALA A 73 10.92 2.56 -7.98
N ALA A 74 10.37 2.10 -9.10
CA ALA A 74 10.12 0.71 -9.48
C ALA A 74 11.22 -0.30 -9.09
N ARG A 75 12.48 0.16 -8.96
CA ARG A 75 13.63 -0.63 -8.48
C ARG A 75 13.47 -1.16 -7.05
N LYS A 76 12.80 -0.42 -6.14
CA LYS A 76 12.48 -0.91 -4.79
C LYS A 76 11.20 -1.74 -4.74
N GLN A 77 10.23 -1.49 -5.63
CA GLN A 77 9.10 -2.42 -5.81
C GLN A 77 9.59 -3.80 -6.26
N ALA A 78 10.63 -3.85 -7.11
CA ALA A 78 11.31 -5.09 -7.49
C ALA A 78 12.04 -5.75 -6.31
N GLU A 79 12.70 -4.99 -5.42
CA GLU A 79 13.28 -5.55 -4.19
C GLU A 79 12.22 -6.08 -3.22
N ILE A 80 11.11 -5.37 -3.05
CA ILE A 80 9.97 -5.83 -2.23
C ILE A 80 9.38 -7.11 -2.82
N ARG A 81 9.19 -7.17 -4.14
CA ARG A 81 8.78 -8.38 -4.86
C ARG A 81 9.73 -9.55 -4.62
N ALA A 82 11.04 -9.33 -4.70
CA ALA A 82 12.04 -10.35 -4.43
C ALA A 82 12.03 -10.82 -2.96
N VAL A 83 11.94 -9.90 -1.99
CA VAL A 83 11.90 -10.22 -0.54
C VAL A 83 10.64 -10.98 -0.16
N LEU A 84 9.51 -10.66 -0.79
CA LEU A 84 8.22 -11.30 -0.51
C LEU A 84 7.96 -12.53 -1.40
N GLY A 85 8.91 -12.91 -2.27
CA GLY A 85 8.82 -14.09 -3.12
C GLY A 85 7.79 -13.99 -4.25
N ILE A 86 7.45 -12.77 -4.66
CA ILE A 86 6.46 -12.50 -5.71
C ILE A 86 7.22 -12.23 -7.00
N ASN A 87 7.25 -13.21 -7.91
CA ASN A 87 7.82 -13.06 -9.25
C ASN A 87 6.84 -12.37 -10.20
#